data_AF-A0AAD9DKN7-F1
#
_entry.id   AF-A0AAD9DKN7-F1
#
_cell.length_a   1.000
_cell.length_b   1.000
_cell.length_c   1.000
_cell.angle_alpha   90.00
_cell.angle_beta   90.00
_cell.angle_gamma   90.00
#
_symmetry.space_group_name_H-M   'P 1'
#
loop_
_entity.id
_entity.type
_entity.pdbx_description
1 polymer ?
#
loop_
_entity_poly.entity_id
_entity_poly.type
_entity_poly.pdbx_seq_one_letter_code
_entity_poly.pdbx_strand_id
1 'polypeptide(L)'
;MINCGEQQPRRRQRGGLIGLYRIIVIMVASFSAGLTFRFRSSLREPDGAKTGSRHRQFMFDGETETYFGNPRNRTEVNGTVCFRWSEELEADQWWNHHPSFEPFSENDDGACFIRMPLGEKSDFFNKLHSLQYDMDKCPQVHTRHMWSTGWGSDFKNIAGGLLYGIENDRPFQISFVKEGYAWQDGWHYSAFKPQFRNGRPPVCRTKDMFCYFLPLSLSPPWNMNITPANPFAGDGTISFAWANEYATRQKMWLRNNVYVNIKTNAPPISLPCAAIHVRRTDVALEETWARQHFAISDYLQKLKEKGTNTKNILLFTDDENALEEALEVHPEYNWMYLNISRHKGSSGYENHIAANNPANEVIALLSIFKLAKQCDTFVHGYSQFADEIYSNMVLTGKNITRLHVDEGLDVYNPSYTNTEAVLMKKLNRTNNTAA
;
A
#
# COMPACT_ATOMS: atom_id res chain seq x y z
N MET A 1 38.44 60.58 9.20
CA MET A 1 37.11 59.97 8.94
C MET A 1 37.09 58.64 9.71
N ILE A 2 36.65 58.68 10.97
CA ILE A 2 35.31 58.24 11.45
C ILE A 2 35.21 56.70 11.38
N ASN A 3 35.05 55.91 12.44
CA ASN A 3 34.86 56.17 13.87
C ASN A 3 35.27 54.92 14.67
N CYS A 4 35.96 55.10 15.79
CA CYS A 4 36.04 54.13 16.87
C CYS A 4 34.81 54.30 17.77
N GLY A 5 34.17 53.19 18.16
CA GLY A 5 33.04 53.17 19.09
C GLY A 5 33.36 52.28 20.29
N GLU A 6 33.73 52.93 21.38
CA GLU A 6 34.02 52.41 22.72
C GLU A 6 32.71 52.20 23.50
N GLN A 7 32.52 51.04 24.15
CA GLN A 7 31.69 50.91 25.37
C GLN A 7 32.18 49.75 26.27
N GLN A 8 32.51 50.09 27.51
CA GLN A 8 32.57 49.23 28.72
C GLN A 8 31.28 49.44 29.56
N PRO A 9 31.07 48.84 30.76
CA PRO A 9 31.20 47.44 31.24
C PRO A 9 29.97 46.98 32.09
N ARG A 10 30.08 45.77 32.72
CA ARG A 10 29.24 45.14 33.79
C ARG A 10 28.06 44.31 33.25
N ARG A 11 27.72 43.11 33.75
CA ARG A 11 27.66 42.63 35.14
C ARG A 11 27.57 41.09 35.17
N ARG A 12 28.16 40.47 36.21
CA ARG A 12 28.01 39.06 36.60
C ARG A 12 26.54 38.64 36.80
N GLN A 13 26.21 37.39 36.47
CA GLN A 13 25.67 36.35 37.38
C GLN A 13 25.53 35.01 36.60
N ARG A 14 26.18 33.93 37.08
CA ARG A 14 25.55 32.71 37.66
C ARG A 14 24.46 32.15 36.74
N GLY A 15 24.66 31.05 36.03
CA GLY A 15 24.89 29.72 36.57
C GLY A 15 23.84 28.81 35.92
N GLY A 16 24.25 27.76 35.23
CA GLY A 16 23.73 26.44 35.55
C GLY A 16 23.60 25.60 34.28
N LEU A 17 24.14 24.38 34.40
CA LEU A 17 24.21 23.30 33.41
C LEU A 17 22.97 23.16 32.52
N ILE A 18 23.19 23.11 31.20
CA ILE A 18 22.32 22.39 30.26
C ILE A 18 23.25 21.64 29.29
N GLY A 19 23.03 20.34 29.13
CA GLY A 19 23.68 19.56 28.07
C GLY A 19 23.92 18.10 28.39
N LEU A 20 22.97 17.39 29.03
CA LEU A 20 23.00 15.94 29.08
C LEU A 20 22.07 15.38 28.00
N TYR A 21 22.72 14.74 27.03
CA TYR A 21 22.17 13.88 25.99
C TYR A 21 20.94 13.08 26.44
N ARG A 22 19.86 13.15 25.66
CA ARG A 22 18.85 12.09 25.61
C ARG A 22 18.65 11.68 24.16
N ILE A 23 19.42 10.66 23.76
CA ILE A 23 19.02 9.74 22.69
C ILE A 23 18.01 8.79 23.35
N ILE A 24 16.74 8.90 22.98
CA ILE A 24 15.72 7.91 23.34
C ILE A 24 15.59 6.96 22.16
N VAL A 25 16.06 5.73 22.35
CA VAL A 25 15.73 4.57 21.52
C VAL A 25 14.39 4.04 22.02
N ILE A 26 13.34 4.14 21.22
CA ILE A 26 12.05 3.51 21.51
C ILE A 26 12.04 2.14 20.80
N MET A 27 12.18 1.07 21.58
CA MET A 27 11.77 -0.27 21.16
C MET A 27 10.33 -0.51 21.60
N VAL A 28 9.51 -1.00 20.66
CA VAL A 28 8.10 -1.36 20.84
C VAL A 28 8.01 -2.62 21.71
N ALA A 29 7.24 -2.55 22.79
CA ALA A 29 6.79 -3.70 23.56
C ALA A 29 5.29 -3.54 23.84
N SER A 30 4.45 -4.24 23.07
CA SER A 30 3.01 -4.34 23.32
C SER A 30 2.76 -5.53 24.25
N PHE A 31 2.30 -5.26 25.47
CA PHE A 31 1.87 -6.27 26.44
C PHE A 31 0.34 -6.36 26.51
N SER A 32 -0.11 -7.60 26.65
CA SER A 32 -1.47 -8.10 26.58
C SER A 32 -2.34 -7.69 27.79
N ALA A 33 -3.58 -7.29 27.55
CA ALA A 33 -4.66 -7.37 28.53
C ALA A 33 -5.52 -8.60 28.21
N GLY A 34 -5.34 -9.66 29.01
CA GLY A 34 -6.13 -10.88 28.92
C GLY A 34 -7.49 -10.73 29.59
N LEU A 35 -8.56 -10.97 28.84
CA LEU A 35 -9.86 -11.37 29.39
C LEU A 35 -10.05 -12.86 29.12
N THR A 36 -9.96 -13.67 30.17
CA THR A 36 -10.23 -15.11 30.13
C THR A 36 -11.73 -15.38 30.05
N PHE A 37 -12.23 -15.76 28.88
CA PHE A 37 -13.52 -16.44 28.74
C PHE A 37 -13.29 -17.96 28.72
N ARG A 38 -13.71 -18.65 29.78
CA ARG A 38 -13.74 -20.12 29.85
C ARG A 38 -14.90 -20.65 29.00
N PHE A 39 -14.62 -21.23 27.84
CA PHE A 39 -15.53 -22.20 27.22
C PHE A 39 -15.06 -23.62 27.55
N ARG A 40 -15.97 -24.39 28.15
CA ARG A 40 -15.78 -25.79 28.52
C ARG A 40 -16.33 -26.62 27.36
N SER A 41 -15.47 -27.12 26.46
CA SER A 41 -15.84 -28.14 25.49
C SER A 41 -15.12 -29.45 25.82
N SER A 42 -15.94 -30.45 26.17
CA SER A 42 -15.54 -31.83 26.34
C SER A 42 -15.55 -32.49 24.96
N LEU A 43 -14.38 -32.80 24.41
CA LEU A 43 -14.26 -33.74 23.29
C LEU A 43 -13.11 -34.71 23.58
N ARG A 44 -13.48 -35.99 23.56
CA ARG A 44 -12.62 -37.16 23.68
C ARG A 44 -11.60 -37.18 22.53
N GLU A 45 -10.33 -37.39 22.87
CA GLU A 45 -9.31 -37.88 21.95
C GLU A 45 -9.53 -39.37 21.63
N PRO A 46 -9.15 -39.80 20.42
CA PRO A 46 -8.60 -41.12 20.21
C PRO A 46 -7.10 -41.02 19.91
N ASP A 47 -6.38 -41.94 20.54
CA ASP A 47 -4.95 -42.16 20.45
C ASP A 47 -4.43 -42.38 19.02
N GLY A 48 -3.24 -41.84 18.78
CA GLY A 48 -2.16 -42.58 18.12
C GLY A 48 -1.95 -42.34 16.62
N ALA A 49 -0.95 -41.51 16.28
CA ALA A 49 -0.05 -41.77 15.16
C ALA A 49 1.23 -40.92 15.25
N LYS A 50 2.36 -41.59 15.42
CA LYS A 50 3.70 -41.03 15.14
C LYS A 50 3.82 -40.84 13.62
N THR A 51 4.12 -39.64 13.15
CA THR A 51 4.59 -39.43 11.77
C THR A 51 5.78 -38.47 11.74
N GLY A 52 6.87 -38.96 11.15
CA GLY A 52 8.09 -38.22 10.91
C GLY A 52 7.89 -37.11 9.88
N SER A 53 8.57 -35.99 10.14
CA SER A 53 8.65 -34.84 9.25
C SER A 53 9.32 -35.22 7.93
N ARG A 54 8.51 -35.41 6.88
CA ARG A 54 8.95 -35.33 5.48
C ARG A 54 8.57 -33.94 4.98
N HIS A 55 9.58 -33.11 4.71
CA HIS A 55 9.44 -31.94 3.85
C HIS A 55 8.86 -32.39 2.50
N ARG A 56 7.59 -32.07 2.25
CA ARG A 56 7.00 -32.17 0.91
C ARG A 56 7.47 -30.96 0.11
N GLN A 57 8.25 -31.25 -0.91
CA GLN A 57 8.49 -30.38 -2.05
C GLN A 57 7.12 -30.03 -2.65
N PHE A 58 6.83 -28.74 -2.78
CA PHE A 58 5.63 -28.22 -3.44
C PHE A 58 5.69 -28.63 -4.92
N MET A 59 5.09 -29.77 -5.27
CA MET A 59 4.71 -30.04 -6.66
C MET A 59 3.41 -29.30 -6.92
N PHE A 60 3.40 -28.49 -7.97
CA PHE A 60 2.19 -28.05 -8.63
C PHE A 60 1.39 -29.30 -9.01
N ASP A 61 0.25 -29.52 -8.36
CA ASP A 61 -0.62 -30.65 -8.67
C ASP A 61 -1.09 -30.51 -10.13
N GLY A 62 -0.79 -31.53 -10.92
CA GLY A 62 -0.96 -31.54 -12.36
C GLY A 62 -2.43 -31.54 -12.77
N GLU A 63 -2.87 -30.42 -13.32
CA GLU A 63 -3.97 -30.38 -14.27
C GLU A 63 -3.36 -30.34 -15.68
N THR A 64 -3.75 -31.34 -16.48
CA THR A 64 -3.43 -31.60 -17.89
C THR A 64 -2.76 -30.45 -18.66
N GLU A 65 -1.46 -30.58 -18.93
CA GLU A 65 -0.71 -29.74 -19.87
C GLU A 65 -1.24 -29.95 -21.29
N THR A 66 -2.24 -29.16 -21.70
CA THR A 66 -2.36 -28.82 -23.12
C THR A 66 -1.11 -28.05 -23.49
N TYR A 67 -0.35 -28.57 -24.46
CA TYR A 67 0.93 -28.06 -24.92
C TYR A 67 0.72 -26.70 -25.62
N PHE A 68 0.48 -25.65 -24.86
CA PHE A 68 0.58 -24.27 -25.33
C PHE A 68 2.06 -24.04 -25.65
N GLY A 69 2.35 -23.54 -26.86
CA GLY A 69 3.72 -23.34 -27.34
C GLY A 69 4.59 -22.60 -26.32
N ASN A 70 5.91 -22.80 -26.36
CA ASN A 70 6.84 -22.23 -25.38
C ASN A 70 6.53 -20.73 -25.14
N PRO A 71 5.95 -20.37 -23.98
CA PRO A 71 5.42 -19.03 -23.73
C PRO A 71 6.52 -17.96 -23.80
N ARG A 72 7.80 -18.37 -23.82
CA ARG A 72 8.97 -17.49 -23.93
C ARG A 72 9.13 -16.83 -25.29
N ASN A 73 8.53 -17.35 -26.37
CA ASN A 73 8.80 -16.90 -27.74
C ASN A 73 7.61 -16.17 -28.39
N ARG A 74 6.94 -15.30 -27.64
CA ARG A 74 5.89 -14.42 -28.18
C ARG A 74 6.55 -13.36 -29.08
N THR A 75 6.00 -13.14 -30.29
CA THR A 75 6.57 -12.17 -31.24
C THR A 75 6.37 -10.74 -30.75
N GLU A 76 7.49 -10.02 -30.61
CA GLU A 76 7.50 -8.58 -30.34
C GLU A 76 7.19 -7.80 -31.62
N VAL A 77 6.20 -6.91 -31.57
CA VAL A 77 5.81 -6.04 -32.67
C VAL A 77 6.05 -4.60 -32.23
N ASN A 78 6.97 -3.91 -32.89
CA ASN A 78 7.34 -2.52 -32.59
C ASN A 78 7.70 -2.26 -31.11
N GLY A 79 8.44 -3.15 -30.46
CA GLY A 79 8.79 -2.97 -29.04
C GLY A 79 7.75 -3.48 -28.05
N THR A 80 6.60 -3.96 -28.54
CA THR A 80 5.45 -4.34 -27.71
C THR A 80 5.07 -5.81 -27.85
N VAL A 81 4.55 -6.39 -26.77
CA VAL A 81 4.04 -7.76 -26.71
C VAL A 81 2.66 -7.73 -26.08
N CYS A 82 1.65 -8.31 -26.75
CA CYS A 82 0.26 -8.25 -26.32
C CYS A 82 -0.33 -9.64 -26.06
N PHE A 83 -1.20 -9.69 -25.05
CA PHE A 83 -1.91 -10.88 -24.62
C PHE A 83 -3.39 -10.54 -24.46
N ARG A 84 -4.26 -11.44 -24.93
CA ARG A 84 -5.69 -11.36 -24.65
C ARG A 84 -5.96 -11.67 -23.18
N TRP A 85 -7.09 -11.20 -22.66
CA TRP A 85 -7.49 -11.56 -21.29
C TRP A 85 -7.65 -13.06 -21.08
N SER A 86 -8.03 -13.81 -22.13
CA SER A 86 -8.12 -15.27 -22.11
C SER A 86 -6.77 -15.99 -22.04
N GLU A 87 -5.65 -15.28 -22.22
CA GLU A 87 -4.28 -15.82 -22.20
C GLU A 87 -3.55 -15.47 -20.89
N GLU A 88 -4.29 -15.29 -19.79
CA GLU A 88 -3.77 -14.79 -18.52
C GLU A 88 -2.57 -15.57 -17.97
N LEU A 89 -2.61 -16.90 -18.01
CA LEU A 89 -1.53 -17.75 -17.50
C LEU A 89 -0.26 -17.66 -18.36
N GLU A 90 -0.42 -17.60 -19.68
CA GLU A 90 0.69 -17.47 -20.63
C GLU A 90 1.40 -16.12 -20.43
N ALA A 91 0.61 -15.06 -20.30
CA ALA A 91 1.07 -13.70 -20.08
C ALA A 91 1.81 -13.55 -18.74
N ASP A 92 1.27 -14.13 -17.66
CA ASP A 92 1.93 -14.13 -16.34
C ASP A 92 3.27 -14.87 -16.37
N GLN A 93 3.33 -16.03 -17.02
CA GLN A 93 4.57 -16.81 -17.18
C GLN A 93 5.59 -16.07 -18.05
N TRP A 94 5.15 -15.48 -19.16
CA TRP A 94 6.01 -14.69 -20.03
C TRP A 94 6.56 -13.48 -19.28
N TRP A 95 5.73 -12.68 -18.63
CA TRP A 95 6.17 -11.46 -17.96
C TRP A 95 7.08 -11.75 -16.76
N ASN A 96 6.83 -12.87 -16.07
CA ASN A 96 7.73 -13.33 -15.02
C ASN A 96 9.17 -13.49 -15.51
N HIS A 97 9.37 -13.97 -16.75
CA HIS A 97 10.70 -14.13 -17.38
C HIS A 97 11.23 -12.91 -18.12
N HIS A 98 10.43 -11.84 -18.26
CA HIS A 98 10.78 -10.64 -19.00
C HIS A 98 10.66 -9.40 -18.10
N PRO A 99 11.47 -9.29 -17.03
CA PRO A 99 11.35 -8.23 -16.03
C PRO A 99 11.68 -6.84 -16.59
N SER A 100 12.32 -6.74 -17.77
CA SER A 100 12.59 -5.49 -18.48
C SER A 100 11.38 -4.93 -19.24
N PHE A 101 10.23 -5.61 -19.19
CA PHE A 101 8.98 -5.13 -19.77
C PHE A 101 8.05 -4.61 -18.68
N GLU A 102 7.31 -3.56 -19.01
CA GLU A 102 6.28 -2.99 -18.15
C GLU A 102 4.95 -2.90 -18.90
N PRO A 103 3.82 -2.86 -18.18
CA PRO A 103 2.53 -2.72 -18.82
C PRO A 103 2.41 -1.35 -19.51
N PHE A 104 1.91 -1.36 -20.73
CA PHE A 104 1.84 -0.19 -21.60
C PHE A 104 0.40 0.27 -21.87
N SER A 105 -0.45 -0.67 -22.29
CA SER A 105 -1.84 -0.39 -22.62
C SER A 105 -2.74 -1.55 -22.23
N GLU A 106 -4.01 -1.23 -21.96
CA GLU A 106 -5.06 -2.19 -21.62
C GLU A 106 -6.35 -1.73 -22.31
N ASN A 107 -7.11 -2.68 -22.83
CA ASN A 107 -8.38 -2.43 -23.50
C ASN A 107 -9.34 -3.61 -23.28
N ASP A 108 -10.45 -3.63 -24.01
CA ASP A 108 -11.46 -4.68 -23.88
C ASP A 108 -10.97 -6.07 -24.32
N ASP A 109 -9.92 -6.15 -25.14
CA ASP A 109 -9.40 -7.41 -25.68
C ASP A 109 -8.26 -7.98 -24.82
N GLY A 110 -7.44 -7.13 -24.20
CA GLY A 110 -6.25 -7.58 -23.50
C GLY A 110 -5.36 -6.48 -22.92
N ALA A 111 -4.12 -6.89 -22.60
CA ALA A 111 -3.06 -6.00 -22.17
C ALA A 111 -1.83 -6.14 -23.07
N CYS A 112 -1.12 -5.03 -23.28
CA CYS A 112 0.16 -4.99 -23.94
C CYS A 112 1.25 -4.53 -22.97
N PHE A 113 2.44 -5.08 -23.17
CA PHE A 113 3.66 -4.77 -22.45
C PHE A 113 4.65 -4.12 -23.42
N ILE A 114 5.42 -3.17 -22.94
CA ILE A 114 6.50 -2.50 -23.69
C ILE A 114 7.81 -2.66 -22.94
N ARG A 115 8.94 -2.65 -23.66
CA ARG A 115 10.25 -2.52 -23.02
C ARG A 115 10.29 -1.22 -22.22
N MET A 116 10.79 -1.30 -20.98
CA MET A 116 10.95 -0.12 -20.13
C MET A 116 11.79 0.94 -20.86
N PRO A 117 11.28 2.17 -21.07
CA PRO A 117 12.01 3.20 -21.81
C PRO A 117 13.29 3.65 -21.12
N LEU A 118 13.33 3.59 -19.78
CA LEU A 118 14.48 3.99 -18.98
C LEU A 118 15.43 2.80 -18.77
N GLY A 119 16.61 2.86 -19.39
CA GLY A 119 17.63 1.80 -19.30
C GLY A 119 18.00 1.44 -17.86
N GLU A 120 18.20 2.43 -16.99
CA GLU A 120 18.55 2.21 -15.58
C GLU A 120 17.49 1.40 -14.81
N LYS A 121 16.19 1.64 -15.10
CA LYS A 121 15.09 0.87 -14.50
C LYS A 121 15.10 -0.56 -15.02
N SER A 122 15.27 -0.75 -16.33
CA SER A 122 15.40 -2.08 -16.94
C SER A 122 16.56 -2.87 -16.31
N ASP A 123 17.72 -2.24 -16.17
CA ASP A 123 18.91 -2.86 -15.57
C ASP A 123 18.69 -3.22 -14.09
N PHE A 124 18.02 -2.34 -13.34
CA PHE A 124 17.63 -2.62 -11.96
C PHE A 124 16.70 -3.84 -11.86
N PHE A 125 15.65 -3.90 -12.69
CA PHE A 125 14.70 -5.02 -12.70
C PHE A 125 15.35 -6.33 -13.12
N ASN A 126 16.24 -6.29 -14.12
CA ASN A 126 17.03 -7.45 -14.54
C ASN A 126 17.96 -7.93 -13.43
N LYS A 127 18.70 -7.03 -12.78
CA LYS A 127 19.57 -7.36 -11.65
C LYS A 127 18.79 -8.01 -10.51
N LEU A 128 17.66 -7.42 -10.13
CA LEU A 128 16.82 -7.95 -9.07
C LEU A 128 16.27 -9.33 -9.46
N HIS A 129 15.71 -9.48 -10.65
CA HIS A 129 15.21 -10.77 -11.14
C HIS A 129 16.29 -11.84 -11.20
N SER A 130 17.47 -11.55 -11.77
CA SER A 130 18.58 -12.50 -11.81
C SER A 130 18.97 -12.97 -10.42
N LEU A 131 19.00 -12.06 -9.43
CA LEU A 131 19.27 -12.43 -8.05
C LEU A 131 18.15 -13.29 -7.43
N GLN A 132 16.88 -12.95 -7.67
CA GLN A 132 15.75 -13.65 -7.09
C GLN A 132 15.50 -15.04 -7.69
N TYR A 133 15.99 -15.30 -8.90
CA TYR A 133 15.79 -16.55 -9.63
C TYR A 133 17.09 -17.38 -9.72
N ASP A 134 18.14 -16.98 -9.01
CA ASP A 134 19.39 -17.74 -8.84
C ASP A 134 19.20 -18.84 -7.79
N MET A 135 19.02 -20.07 -8.27
CA MET A 135 18.78 -21.24 -7.42
C MET A 135 19.98 -21.60 -6.54
N ASP A 136 21.20 -21.22 -6.95
CA ASP A 136 22.42 -21.50 -6.18
C ASP A 136 22.52 -20.61 -4.94
N LYS A 137 21.83 -19.47 -4.96
CA LYS A 137 21.76 -18.52 -3.83
C LYS A 137 20.58 -18.77 -2.88
N CYS A 138 19.65 -19.67 -3.21
CA CYS A 138 18.50 -20.03 -2.35
C CYS A 138 18.88 -20.34 -0.89
N PRO A 139 19.98 -21.07 -0.58
CA PRO A 139 20.36 -21.34 0.81
C PRO A 139 20.68 -20.08 1.65
N GLN A 140 20.88 -18.93 0.99
CA GLN A 140 21.22 -17.65 1.60
C GLN A 140 20.06 -16.64 1.55
N VAL A 141 18.86 -17.07 1.15
CA VAL A 141 17.68 -16.19 1.01
C VAL A 141 17.42 -15.42 2.30
N HIS A 142 17.30 -14.10 2.18
CA HIS A 142 16.88 -13.22 3.24
C HIS A 142 15.37 -13.27 3.35
N THR A 143 14.85 -13.69 4.51
CA THR A 143 13.40 -13.80 4.71
C THR A 143 12.91 -12.77 5.71
N ARG A 144 11.84 -12.03 5.36
CA ARG A 144 11.15 -11.12 6.29
C ARG A 144 9.73 -11.58 6.54
N HIS A 145 9.21 -11.22 7.72
CA HIS A 145 7.80 -11.38 8.01
C HIS A 145 6.98 -10.35 7.22
N MET A 146 5.87 -10.79 6.62
CA MET A 146 4.85 -9.89 6.09
C MET A 146 4.11 -9.26 7.27
N TRP A 147 4.16 -7.93 7.41
CA TRP A 147 3.61 -7.26 8.58
C TRP A 147 2.10 -7.36 8.69
N SER A 148 1.38 -7.27 7.56
CA SER A 148 -0.07 -7.19 7.56
C SER A 148 -0.54 -6.06 8.49
N THR A 149 -0.06 -4.84 8.22
CA THR A 149 -0.43 -3.64 9.01
C THR A 149 -1.04 -2.51 8.15
N GLY A 150 -1.09 -2.71 6.84
CA GLY A 150 -1.64 -1.78 5.87
C GLY A 150 -0.76 -1.72 4.62
N TRP A 151 -1.38 -1.41 3.49
CA TRP A 151 -0.77 -1.46 2.16
C TRP A 151 0.62 -0.81 2.10
N GLY A 152 0.72 0.46 2.49
CA GLY A 152 1.99 1.20 2.41
C GLY A 152 3.08 0.61 3.30
N SER A 153 2.75 0.21 4.53
CA SER A 153 3.70 -0.43 5.45
C SER A 153 4.20 -1.78 4.90
N ASP A 154 3.28 -2.61 4.42
CA ASP A 154 3.61 -3.95 3.90
C ASP A 154 4.55 -3.86 2.70
N PHE A 155 4.24 -2.99 1.73
CA PHE A 155 5.06 -2.84 0.54
C PHE A 155 6.37 -2.11 0.78
N LYS A 156 6.44 -1.18 1.74
CA LYS A 156 7.71 -0.61 2.19
C LYS A 156 8.64 -1.68 2.77
N ASN A 157 8.11 -2.56 3.62
CA ASN A 157 8.87 -3.67 4.18
C ASN A 157 9.41 -4.62 3.10
N ILE A 158 8.61 -4.91 2.06
CA ILE A 158 9.03 -5.74 0.92
C ILE A 158 10.11 -5.04 0.09
N ALA A 159 9.90 -3.77 -0.28
CA ALA A 159 10.85 -2.99 -1.07
C ALA A 159 12.21 -2.87 -0.36
N GLY A 160 12.23 -2.54 0.94
CA GLY A 160 13.45 -2.53 1.73
C GLY A 160 14.11 -3.92 1.85
N GLY A 161 13.33 -4.99 1.81
CA GLY A 161 13.83 -6.37 1.77
C GLY A 161 14.53 -6.72 0.45
N LEU A 162 13.94 -6.32 -0.68
CA LEU A 162 14.50 -6.50 -2.02
C LEU A 162 15.80 -5.70 -2.19
N LEU A 163 15.82 -4.44 -1.74
CA LEU A 163 17.04 -3.60 -1.78
C LEU A 163 18.17 -4.18 -0.92
N TYR A 164 17.85 -4.62 0.31
CA TYR A 164 18.81 -5.32 1.15
C TYR A 164 19.38 -6.56 0.45
N GLY A 165 18.52 -7.31 -0.25
CA GLY A 165 18.95 -8.45 -1.07
C GLY A 165 19.97 -8.04 -2.14
N ILE A 166 19.70 -6.98 -2.90
CA ILE A 166 20.63 -6.43 -3.90
C ILE A 166 21.96 -6.03 -3.26
N GLU A 167 21.95 -5.33 -2.12
CA GLU A 167 23.14 -4.84 -1.43
C GLU A 167 24.03 -5.96 -0.90
N ASN A 168 23.43 -7.08 -0.51
CA ASN A 168 24.12 -8.21 0.13
C ASN A 168 24.27 -9.43 -0.79
N ASP A 169 23.91 -9.29 -2.06
CA ASP A 169 23.91 -10.36 -3.07
C ASP A 169 23.13 -11.62 -2.63
N ARG A 170 21.94 -11.42 -2.04
CA ARG A 170 21.06 -12.49 -1.54
C ARG A 170 19.64 -12.38 -2.09
N PRO A 171 19.01 -13.50 -2.49
CA PRO A 171 17.57 -13.52 -2.76
C PRO A 171 16.79 -13.03 -1.54
N PHE A 172 15.58 -12.55 -1.77
CA PHE A 172 14.67 -12.04 -0.77
C PHE A 172 13.32 -12.78 -0.87
N GLN A 173 12.75 -13.13 0.27
CA GLN A 173 11.44 -13.76 0.33
C GLN A 173 10.63 -13.25 1.53
N ILE A 174 9.30 -13.31 1.42
CA ILE A 174 8.39 -13.05 2.53
C ILE A 174 7.94 -14.36 3.20
N SER A 175 7.63 -14.32 4.48
CA SER A 175 7.05 -15.44 5.22
C SER A 175 5.94 -15.00 6.17
N PHE A 176 5.01 -15.92 6.42
CA PHE A 176 3.87 -15.78 7.34
C PHE A 176 4.05 -16.57 8.64
N VAL A 177 5.16 -17.30 8.81
CA VAL A 177 5.44 -18.20 9.95
C VAL A 177 6.09 -17.38 11.08
N LYS A 178 5.84 -17.55 12.40
CA LYS A 178 6.01 -18.72 13.30
C LYS A 178 4.81 -19.01 14.21
N GLU A 179 4.59 -20.30 14.45
CA GLU A 179 3.76 -20.88 15.52
C GLU A 179 3.92 -20.10 16.84
N GLY A 180 2.83 -19.52 17.35
CA GLY A 180 2.76 -18.87 18.66
C GLY A 180 2.22 -17.44 18.67
N TYR A 181 2.24 -16.72 17.53
CA TYR A 181 1.58 -15.42 17.40
C TYR A 181 0.30 -15.53 16.57
N ALA A 182 -0.72 -14.75 16.93
CA ALA A 182 -2.10 -14.82 16.46
C ALA A 182 -2.32 -14.54 14.96
N TRP A 183 -1.26 -14.33 14.17
CA TRP A 183 -1.32 -13.94 12.75
C TRP A 183 -1.15 -15.13 11.80
N GLN A 184 -1.67 -16.31 12.17
CA GLN A 184 -1.64 -17.52 11.32
C GLN A 184 -2.55 -17.42 10.08
N ASP A 185 -3.31 -16.33 9.94
CA ASP A 185 -4.38 -16.23 8.97
C ASP A 185 -3.92 -15.80 7.56
N GLY A 186 -2.67 -15.34 7.41
CA GLY A 186 -2.07 -14.89 6.15
C GLY A 186 -2.00 -13.36 6.02
N TRP A 187 -1.78 -12.87 4.81
CA TRP A 187 -1.75 -11.44 4.53
C TRP A 187 -3.15 -10.84 4.56
N HIS A 188 -3.37 -9.69 5.22
CA HIS A 188 -4.71 -9.14 5.45
C HIS A 188 -5.56 -8.92 4.19
N TYR A 189 -4.92 -8.68 3.05
CA TYR A 189 -5.62 -8.50 1.79
C TYR A 189 -6.03 -9.81 1.12
N SER A 190 -5.43 -10.96 1.46
CA SER A 190 -5.75 -12.29 0.89
C SER A 190 -6.32 -13.29 1.90
N ALA A 191 -6.13 -13.04 3.19
CA ALA A 191 -6.45 -13.90 4.31
C ALA A 191 -7.95 -13.99 4.64
N PHE A 192 -8.27 -15.08 5.33
CA PHE A 192 -9.56 -15.28 5.99
C PHE A 192 -9.67 -14.30 7.17
N LYS A 193 -10.70 -13.44 7.18
CA LYS A 193 -10.99 -12.56 8.33
C LYS A 193 -12.37 -12.90 8.88
N PRO A 194 -12.52 -13.88 9.78
CA PRO A 194 -13.84 -14.37 10.19
C PRO A 194 -14.69 -13.27 10.85
N GLN A 195 -14.07 -12.45 11.71
CA GLN A 195 -14.74 -11.36 12.43
C GLN A 195 -15.09 -10.17 11.54
N PHE A 196 -14.27 -9.87 10.53
CA PHE A 196 -14.43 -8.68 9.69
C PHE A 196 -15.11 -8.95 8.34
N ARG A 197 -15.12 -10.21 7.88
CA ARG A 197 -15.62 -10.61 6.55
C ARG A 197 -16.64 -11.74 6.63
N ASN A 198 -17.37 -11.88 7.74
CA ASN A 198 -18.46 -12.85 7.92
C ASN A 198 -18.06 -14.30 7.56
N GLY A 199 -16.85 -14.71 7.96
CA GLY A 199 -16.38 -16.09 7.73
C GLY A 199 -16.18 -16.48 6.25
N ARG A 200 -15.83 -15.53 5.38
CA ARG A 200 -15.60 -15.80 3.94
C ARG A 200 -14.19 -16.29 3.63
N PRO A 201 -14.03 -17.24 2.68
CA PRO A 201 -12.76 -17.90 2.39
C PRO A 201 -11.67 -16.92 1.91
N PRO A 202 -10.39 -17.28 2.08
CA PRO A 202 -9.28 -16.52 1.53
C PRO A 202 -9.34 -16.47 -0.01
N VAL A 203 -8.63 -15.52 -0.61
CA VAL A 203 -8.62 -15.35 -2.08
C VAL A 203 -7.91 -16.49 -2.80
N CYS A 204 -6.85 -17.02 -2.20
CA CYS A 204 -6.18 -18.20 -2.68
C CYS A 204 -5.62 -19.03 -1.54
N ARG A 205 -5.18 -20.26 -1.85
CA ARG A 205 -4.74 -21.24 -0.85
C ARG A 205 -3.53 -20.77 -0.02
N THR A 206 -2.61 -20.02 -0.63
CA THR A 206 -1.40 -19.52 0.05
C THR A 206 -1.69 -18.36 1.00
N LYS A 207 -2.83 -17.67 0.80
CA LYS A 207 -3.27 -16.52 1.60
C LYS A 207 -2.23 -15.39 1.67
N ASP A 208 -1.39 -15.25 0.65
CA ASP A 208 -0.32 -14.26 0.57
C ASP A 208 -0.52 -13.26 -0.58
N MET A 209 0.42 -12.33 -0.73
CA MET A 209 0.39 -11.37 -1.82
C MET A 209 0.49 -12.03 -3.20
N PHE A 210 1.02 -13.25 -3.30
CA PHE A 210 1.14 -13.99 -4.56
C PHE A 210 -0.22 -14.52 -5.05
N CYS A 211 -1.30 -14.36 -4.29
CA CYS A 211 -2.64 -14.43 -4.88
C CYS A 211 -2.80 -13.42 -6.03
N TYR A 212 -2.19 -12.23 -5.88
CA TYR A 212 -2.42 -11.05 -6.73
C TYR A 212 -1.25 -10.71 -7.63
N PHE A 213 -0.03 -10.93 -7.17
CA PHE A 213 1.20 -10.51 -7.84
C PHE A 213 2.03 -11.70 -8.31
N LEU A 214 2.89 -11.47 -9.29
CA LEU A 214 3.89 -12.43 -9.71
C LEU A 214 4.82 -12.76 -8.52
N PRO A 215 5.38 -13.98 -8.46
CA PRO A 215 6.34 -14.35 -7.42
C PRO A 215 7.51 -13.36 -7.33
N LEU A 216 8.00 -13.11 -6.11
CA LEU A 216 9.23 -12.33 -5.92
C LEU A 216 10.46 -13.13 -6.32
N SER A 217 10.46 -14.44 -6.04
CA SER A 217 11.64 -15.33 -6.10
C SER A 217 11.22 -16.79 -6.26
N LEU A 218 12.14 -17.62 -6.77
CA LEU A 218 12.03 -19.09 -6.72
C LEU A 218 12.54 -19.69 -5.39
N SER A 219 13.24 -18.89 -4.58
CA SER A 219 13.72 -19.31 -3.26
C SER A 219 12.53 -19.49 -2.31
N PRO A 220 12.35 -20.67 -1.68
CA PRO A 220 11.41 -20.79 -0.58
C PRO A 220 11.89 -19.94 0.60
N PRO A 221 10.98 -19.44 1.46
CA PRO A 221 11.40 -18.73 2.66
C PRO A 221 12.25 -19.67 3.53
N TRP A 222 13.44 -19.21 3.93
CA TRP A 222 14.36 -19.95 4.79
C TRP A 222 14.34 -19.36 6.20
N ASN A 223 14.67 -20.19 7.20
CA ASN A 223 14.80 -19.85 8.64
C ASN A 223 14.79 -18.35 8.90
N MET A 224 13.74 -17.85 9.56
CA MET A 224 13.58 -16.42 9.87
C MET A 224 14.72 -15.94 10.76
N ASN A 225 15.83 -15.55 10.15
CA ASN A 225 16.76 -14.64 10.76
C ASN A 225 16.08 -13.28 10.71
N ILE A 226 15.48 -12.91 11.84
CA ILE A 226 14.98 -11.56 12.14
C ILE A 226 16.21 -10.65 12.21
N THR A 227 16.91 -10.50 11.09
CA THR A 227 17.98 -9.53 10.98
C THR A 227 17.25 -8.19 10.93
N PRO A 228 17.50 -7.28 11.89
CA PRO A 228 16.84 -5.98 11.95
C PRO A 228 17.42 -5.07 10.87
N ALA A 229 17.24 -5.43 9.61
CA ALA A 229 17.47 -4.50 8.52
C ALA A 229 16.37 -3.43 8.65
N ASN A 230 16.76 -2.15 8.65
CA ASN A 230 15.83 -1.04 8.68
C ASN A 230 14.83 -1.23 7.52
N PRO A 231 13.53 -1.44 7.78
CA PRO A 231 12.56 -1.70 6.74
C PRO A 231 12.40 -0.53 5.76
N PHE A 232 12.85 0.66 6.17
CA PHE A 232 12.81 1.89 5.40
C PHE A 232 14.18 2.28 4.84
N ALA A 233 15.16 1.37 4.80
CA ALA A 233 16.41 1.62 4.12
C ALA A 233 16.15 1.94 2.63
N GLY A 234 16.55 3.14 2.20
CA GLY A 234 16.31 3.64 0.85
C GLY A 234 14.92 4.23 0.61
N ASP A 235 14.04 4.37 1.62
CA ASP A 235 12.75 5.04 1.43
C ASP A 235 12.96 6.47 0.88
N GLY A 236 12.11 6.87 -0.07
CA GLY A 236 12.24 8.11 -0.83
C GLY A 236 13.25 8.10 -1.98
N THR A 237 14.00 7.00 -2.20
CA THR A 237 14.87 6.85 -3.37
C THR A 237 14.11 6.28 -4.58
N ILE A 238 14.61 6.55 -5.80
CA ILE A 238 14.03 5.98 -7.01
C ILE A 238 14.13 4.44 -7.06
N SER A 239 15.23 3.88 -6.55
CA SER A 239 15.41 2.42 -6.47
C SER A 239 14.40 1.75 -5.54
N PHE A 240 13.97 2.43 -4.48
CA PHE A 240 12.91 1.94 -3.60
C PHE A 240 11.56 1.92 -4.30
N ALA A 241 11.23 2.98 -5.06
CA ALA A 241 10.03 3.01 -5.88
C ALA A 241 10.02 1.89 -6.94
N TRP A 242 11.17 1.63 -7.59
CA TRP A 242 11.34 0.52 -8.53
C TRP A 242 11.24 -0.86 -7.86
N ALA A 243 11.79 -1.04 -6.66
CA ALA A 243 11.66 -2.28 -5.89
C ALA A 243 10.20 -2.56 -5.53
N ASN A 244 9.46 -1.53 -5.13
CA ASN A 244 8.03 -1.62 -4.86
C ASN A 244 7.23 -1.98 -6.13
N GLU A 245 7.55 -1.35 -7.27
CA GLU A 245 6.94 -1.67 -8.55
C GLU A 245 7.24 -3.13 -8.99
N TYR A 246 8.48 -3.61 -8.78
CA TYR A 246 8.83 -5.01 -9.03
C TYR A 246 7.99 -5.98 -8.17
N ALA A 247 7.79 -5.63 -6.89
CA ALA A 247 7.00 -6.43 -5.96
C ALA A 247 5.50 -6.45 -6.28
N THR A 248 5.01 -5.41 -6.95
CA THR A 248 3.60 -5.23 -7.29
C THR A 248 3.28 -5.54 -8.75
N ARG A 249 4.11 -6.34 -9.44
CA ARG A 249 3.81 -6.86 -10.78
C ARG A 249 2.55 -7.72 -10.75
N GLN A 250 1.43 -7.13 -11.18
CA GLN A 250 0.09 -7.71 -11.08
C GLN A 250 -0.09 -8.91 -12.01
N LYS A 251 -0.68 -9.99 -11.51
CA LYS A 251 -1.17 -11.07 -12.38
C LYS A 251 -2.24 -10.56 -13.34
N MET A 252 -2.33 -11.14 -14.52
CA MET A 252 -3.23 -10.70 -15.59
C MET A 252 -4.70 -10.73 -15.19
N TRP A 253 -5.14 -11.73 -14.44
CA TRP A 253 -6.50 -11.79 -13.92
C TRP A 253 -6.84 -10.55 -13.07
N LEU A 254 -5.88 -10.08 -12.26
CA LEU A 254 -6.04 -8.90 -11.43
C LEU A 254 -6.05 -7.63 -12.26
N ARG A 255 -5.16 -7.53 -13.25
CA ARG A 255 -5.13 -6.39 -14.19
C ARG A 255 -6.45 -6.21 -14.91
N ASN A 256 -7.02 -7.31 -15.43
CA ASN A 256 -8.32 -7.33 -16.06
C ASN A 256 -9.40 -6.84 -15.10
N ASN A 257 -9.45 -7.38 -13.88
CA ASN A 257 -10.43 -6.95 -12.89
C ASN A 257 -10.29 -5.47 -12.48
N VAL A 258 -9.06 -4.95 -12.41
CA VAL A 258 -8.82 -3.51 -12.19
C VAL A 258 -9.33 -2.68 -13.37
N TYR A 259 -9.06 -3.11 -14.61
CA TYR A 259 -9.54 -2.46 -15.83
C TYR A 259 -11.08 -2.42 -15.86
N VAL A 260 -11.73 -3.58 -15.67
CA VAL A 260 -13.19 -3.70 -15.59
C VAL A 260 -13.75 -2.84 -14.46
N ASN A 261 -13.14 -2.87 -13.27
CA ASN A 261 -13.60 -2.09 -12.13
C ASN A 261 -13.56 -0.57 -12.41
N ILE A 262 -12.49 -0.07 -13.03
CA ILE A 262 -12.41 1.34 -13.45
C ILE A 262 -13.49 1.65 -14.48
N LYS A 263 -13.60 0.83 -15.54
CA LYS A 263 -14.57 1.04 -16.62
C LYS A 263 -16.02 1.05 -16.12
N THR A 264 -16.35 0.19 -15.16
CA THR A 264 -17.69 0.06 -14.60
C THR A 264 -18.00 1.11 -13.55
N ASN A 265 -17.05 1.41 -12.66
CA ASN A 265 -17.33 2.15 -11.43
C ASN A 265 -16.73 3.56 -11.38
N ALA A 266 -15.86 3.95 -12.30
CA ALA A 266 -15.31 5.31 -12.35
C ALA A 266 -15.91 6.11 -13.52
N PRO A 267 -16.32 7.37 -13.31
CA PRO A 267 -16.63 8.26 -14.42
C PRO A 267 -15.37 8.56 -15.24
N PRO A 268 -15.51 8.98 -16.51
CA PRO A 268 -14.39 9.51 -17.27
C PRO A 268 -13.68 10.65 -16.52
N ILE A 269 -12.35 10.66 -16.54
CA ILE A 269 -11.56 11.70 -15.87
C ILE A 269 -11.51 12.96 -16.72
N SER A 270 -12.04 14.06 -16.18
CA SER A 270 -12.00 15.40 -16.77
C SER A 270 -10.73 16.15 -16.36
N LEU A 271 -9.94 16.60 -17.34
CA LEU A 271 -8.69 17.35 -17.13
C LEU A 271 -8.88 18.87 -17.33
N PRO A 272 -8.06 19.73 -16.69
CA PRO A 272 -7.10 19.39 -15.64
C PRO A 272 -7.81 18.96 -14.36
N CYS A 273 -7.21 18.04 -13.58
CA CYS A 273 -7.79 17.58 -12.31
C CYS A 273 -6.82 17.64 -11.13
N ALA A 274 -7.39 17.71 -9.93
CA ALA A 274 -6.70 17.47 -8.67
C ALA A 274 -7.26 16.19 -8.02
N ALA A 275 -6.37 15.32 -7.57
CA ALA A 275 -6.74 14.17 -6.75
C ALA A 275 -6.73 14.56 -5.28
N ILE A 276 -7.75 14.15 -4.53
CA ILE A 276 -7.84 14.33 -3.08
C ILE A 276 -7.99 12.95 -2.44
N HIS A 277 -7.13 12.65 -1.46
CA HIS A 277 -7.26 11.46 -0.64
C HIS A 277 -7.63 11.82 0.82
N VAL A 278 -8.84 11.43 1.21
CA VAL A 278 -9.40 11.63 2.54
C VAL A 278 -9.39 10.30 3.29
N ARG A 279 -8.69 10.25 4.41
CA ARG A 279 -8.67 9.07 5.30
C ARG A 279 -9.42 9.42 6.57
N ARG A 280 -10.39 8.60 6.99
CA ARG A 280 -11.18 8.83 8.22
C ARG A 280 -11.39 7.58 9.06
N THR A 281 -11.55 6.41 8.45
CA THR A 281 -12.08 5.23 9.17
C THR A 281 -11.20 4.71 10.31
N ASP A 282 -9.88 4.88 10.24
CA ASP A 282 -8.93 4.40 11.26
C ASP A 282 -8.10 5.55 11.88
N VAL A 283 -8.63 6.77 11.81
CA VAL A 283 -7.93 8.00 12.21
C VAL A 283 -7.94 8.20 13.72
N ALA A 284 -8.97 7.75 14.45
CA ALA A 284 -9.13 8.02 15.89
C ALA A 284 -9.29 6.76 16.77
N LEU A 285 -8.74 5.61 16.35
CA LEU A 285 -8.95 4.33 17.05
C LEU A 285 -8.21 4.22 18.40
N GLU A 286 -7.07 4.89 18.56
CA GLU A 286 -6.24 4.80 19.77
C GLU A 286 -5.87 6.18 20.29
N GLU A 287 -6.00 6.41 21.60
CA GLU A 287 -5.75 7.72 22.21
C GLU A 287 -4.35 8.25 21.92
N THR A 288 -3.33 7.39 21.92
CA THR A 288 -1.95 7.86 21.72
C THR A 288 -1.62 8.17 20.26
N TRP A 289 -2.34 7.58 19.30
CA TRP A 289 -2.07 7.67 17.86
C TRP A 289 -3.25 8.25 17.07
N ALA A 290 -4.13 8.98 17.75
CA ALA A 290 -5.24 9.67 17.11
C ALA A 290 -4.70 10.74 16.16
N ARG A 291 -5.23 10.74 14.95
CA ARG A 291 -5.01 11.72 13.89
C ARG A 291 -6.24 12.63 13.81
N GLN A 292 -6.08 13.81 13.23
CA GLN A 292 -7.18 14.76 13.07
C GLN A 292 -8.11 14.37 11.93
N HIS A 293 -9.43 14.43 12.16
CA HIS A 293 -10.42 14.43 11.09
C HIS A 293 -10.48 15.80 10.41
N PHE A 294 -10.24 15.83 9.10
CA PHE A 294 -10.36 17.03 8.27
C PHE A 294 -11.64 17.00 7.45
N ALA A 295 -12.31 18.16 7.37
CA ALA A 295 -13.44 18.38 6.47
C ALA A 295 -12.96 18.45 5.02
N ILE A 296 -13.81 18.16 4.05
CA ILE A 296 -13.51 18.31 2.60
C ILE A 296 -13.07 19.74 2.31
N SER A 297 -13.72 20.72 2.95
CA SER A 297 -13.35 22.14 2.84
C SER A 297 -11.88 22.45 3.19
N ASP A 298 -11.25 21.70 4.11
CA ASP A 298 -9.85 21.90 4.49
C ASP A 298 -8.91 21.48 3.34
N TYR A 299 -9.21 20.39 2.64
CA TYR A 299 -8.47 19.94 1.45
C TYR A 299 -8.65 20.92 0.28
N LEU A 300 -9.88 21.39 0.06
CA LEU A 300 -10.19 22.38 -0.99
C LEU A 300 -9.50 23.73 -0.71
N GLN A 301 -9.36 24.12 0.56
CA GLN A 301 -8.62 25.32 0.94
C GLN A 301 -7.14 25.24 0.51
N LYS A 302 -6.48 24.08 0.66
CA LYS A 302 -5.10 23.89 0.20
C LYS A 302 -4.94 24.10 -1.31
N LEU A 303 -5.91 23.66 -2.11
CA LEU A 303 -5.91 23.95 -3.55
C LEU A 303 -5.97 25.46 -3.82
N LYS A 304 -6.86 26.17 -3.12
CA LYS A 304 -7.02 27.64 -3.26
C LYS A 304 -5.76 28.39 -2.85
N GLU A 305 -5.14 28.03 -1.72
CA GLU A 305 -3.89 28.61 -1.23
C GLU A 305 -2.75 28.48 -2.24
N LYS A 306 -2.72 27.36 -2.98
CA LYS A 306 -1.72 27.13 -4.04
C LYS A 306 -2.06 27.81 -5.37
N GLY A 307 -3.25 28.40 -5.51
CA GLY A 307 -3.73 28.98 -6.77
C GLY A 307 -4.23 27.95 -7.77
N THR A 308 -4.53 26.72 -7.34
CA THR A 308 -5.08 25.67 -8.19
C THR A 308 -6.59 25.89 -8.35
N ASN A 309 -6.99 26.36 -9.54
CA ASN A 309 -8.38 26.76 -9.85
C ASN A 309 -9.22 25.66 -10.53
N THR A 310 -8.78 24.39 -10.53
CA THR A 310 -9.58 23.32 -11.15
C THR A 310 -10.82 23.02 -10.34
N LYS A 311 -11.93 22.77 -11.04
CA LYS A 311 -13.17 22.25 -10.46
C LYS A 311 -13.28 20.72 -10.59
N ASN A 312 -12.41 20.08 -11.36
CA ASN A 312 -12.44 18.63 -11.54
C ASN A 312 -11.65 17.96 -10.41
N ILE A 313 -12.36 17.32 -9.48
CA ILE A 313 -11.76 16.72 -8.30
C ILE A 313 -11.95 15.21 -8.34
N LEU A 314 -10.85 14.47 -8.33
CA LEU A 314 -10.85 13.02 -8.18
C LEU A 314 -10.75 12.67 -6.69
N LEU A 315 -11.84 12.20 -6.10
CA LEU A 315 -11.93 11.90 -4.68
C LEU A 315 -11.66 10.41 -4.40
N PHE A 316 -10.72 10.16 -3.49
CA PHE A 316 -10.47 8.88 -2.87
C PHE A 316 -10.76 8.98 -1.37
N THR A 317 -11.62 8.10 -0.87
CA THR A 317 -11.97 8.06 0.55
C THR A 317 -12.38 6.66 0.97
N ASP A 318 -12.03 6.30 2.21
CA ASP A 318 -12.46 5.08 2.90
C ASP A 318 -13.81 5.26 3.64
N ASP A 319 -14.27 6.51 3.78
CA ASP A 319 -15.48 6.90 4.50
C ASP A 319 -16.55 7.48 3.56
N GLU A 320 -17.75 6.91 3.64
CA GLU A 320 -18.94 7.35 2.90
C GLU A 320 -19.39 8.75 3.32
N ASN A 321 -19.23 9.13 4.60
CA ASN A 321 -19.61 10.47 5.06
C ASN A 321 -18.77 11.56 4.38
N ALA A 322 -17.52 11.26 4.00
CA ALA A 322 -16.69 12.20 3.24
C ALA A 322 -17.16 12.36 1.79
N LEU A 323 -17.70 11.30 1.18
CA LEU A 323 -18.30 11.37 -0.15
C LEU A 323 -19.61 12.17 -0.10
N GLU A 324 -20.49 11.88 0.87
CA GLU A 324 -21.75 12.62 1.08
C GLU A 324 -21.45 14.11 1.31
N GLU A 325 -20.49 14.44 2.17
CA GLU A 325 -20.03 15.82 2.40
C GLU A 325 -19.57 16.50 1.09
N ALA A 326 -18.77 15.82 0.27
CA ALA A 326 -18.28 16.37 -0.99
C ALA A 326 -19.45 16.68 -1.95
N LEU A 327 -20.38 15.74 -2.11
CA LEU A 327 -21.50 15.86 -3.06
C LEU A 327 -22.56 16.87 -2.60
N GLU A 328 -22.88 16.91 -1.31
CA GLU A 328 -23.97 17.74 -0.78
C GLU A 328 -23.52 19.15 -0.41
N VAL A 329 -22.35 19.30 0.22
CA VAL A 329 -21.87 20.58 0.77
C VAL A 329 -21.03 21.36 -0.25
N HIS A 330 -20.43 20.66 -1.22
CA HIS A 330 -19.57 21.26 -2.23
C HIS A 330 -20.02 20.93 -3.68
N PRO A 331 -21.28 21.16 -4.06
CA PRO A 331 -21.82 20.80 -5.38
C PRO A 331 -21.24 21.64 -6.52
N GLU A 332 -20.48 22.69 -6.23
CA GLU A 332 -19.83 23.55 -7.23
C GLU A 332 -18.61 22.91 -7.92
N TYR A 333 -18.13 21.76 -7.42
CA TYR A 333 -17.05 20.97 -8.01
C TYR A 333 -17.60 19.78 -8.80
N ASN A 334 -16.87 19.38 -9.85
CA ASN A 334 -17.11 18.16 -10.58
C ASN A 334 -16.38 17.00 -9.88
N TRP A 335 -17.11 16.27 -9.04
CA TRP A 335 -16.61 15.14 -8.27
C TRP A 335 -16.56 13.85 -9.10
N MET A 336 -15.34 13.36 -9.32
CA MET A 336 -15.06 12.05 -9.92
C MET A 336 -14.62 11.11 -8.82
N TYR A 337 -15.21 9.93 -8.71
CA TYR A 337 -14.88 8.97 -7.66
C TYR A 337 -15.15 7.56 -8.15
N LEU A 338 -14.53 6.58 -7.48
CA LEU A 338 -14.82 5.17 -7.71
C LEU A 338 -16.13 4.82 -6.99
N ASN A 339 -17.18 4.41 -7.71
CA ASN A 339 -18.46 4.03 -7.13
C ASN A 339 -18.39 2.64 -6.49
N ILE A 340 -17.89 2.59 -5.26
CA ILE A 340 -17.70 1.37 -4.45
C ILE A 340 -18.31 1.56 -3.06
N SER A 341 -18.62 0.45 -2.39
CA SER A 341 -19.09 0.48 -1.01
C SER A 341 -18.00 0.96 -0.05
N ARG A 342 -18.36 1.86 0.87
CA ARG A 342 -17.47 2.40 1.92
C ARG A 342 -18.06 2.15 3.29
N HIS A 343 -17.22 2.34 4.31
CA HIS A 343 -17.69 2.35 5.68
C HIS A 343 -18.34 3.71 6.01
N LYS A 344 -19.29 3.72 6.95
CA LYS A 344 -19.78 4.95 7.58
C LYS A 344 -19.13 5.07 8.95
N GLY A 345 -18.20 6.01 9.08
CA GLY A 345 -17.41 6.19 10.30
C GLY A 345 -16.34 5.12 10.49
N SER A 346 -15.92 4.89 11.74
CA SER A 346 -14.75 4.07 12.02
C SER A 346 -14.92 2.56 11.71
N SER A 347 -13.95 1.95 11.01
CA SER A 347 -14.02 0.54 10.54
C SER A 347 -12.87 -0.38 11.00
N GLY A 348 -12.13 0.04 12.02
CA GLY A 348 -10.95 -0.71 12.50
C GLY A 348 -9.78 -0.64 11.50
N TYR A 349 -8.65 -1.23 11.89
CA TYR A 349 -7.49 -1.31 11.00
C TYR A 349 -7.80 -2.20 9.78
N GLU A 350 -7.38 -1.74 8.59
CA GLU A 350 -7.22 -2.56 7.37
C GLU A 350 -8.52 -3.14 6.79
N ASN A 351 -9.56 -2.31 6.82
CA ASN A 351 -10.76 -2.43 6.00
C ASN A 351 -10.97 -1.08 5.32
N HIS A 352 -10.12 -0.75 4.36
CA HIS A 352 -10.22 0.54 3.66
C HIS A 352 -11.49 0.63 2.82
N ILE A 353 -12.00 -0.52 2.41
CA ILE A 353 -13.18 -0.65 1.56
C ILE A 353 -14.08 -1.69 2.18
N ALA A 354 -15.37 -1.37 2.28
CA ALA A 354 -16.41 -2.27 2.76
C ALA A 354 -16.68 -3.34 1.69
N ALA A 355 -15.71 -4.24 1.50
CA ALA A 355 -15.71 -5.23 0.46
C ALA A 355 -16.01 -6.62 1.01
N ASN A 356 -17.00 -7.23 0.37
CA ASN A 356 -17.43 -8.59 0.63
C ASN A 356 -16.37 -9.64 0.23
N ASN A 357 -15.54 -9.38 -0.78
CA ASN A 357 -14.44 -10.25 -1.20
C ASN A 357 -13.13 -9.50 -0.96
N PRO A 358 -12.12 -10.07 -0.27
CA PRO A 358 -10.83 -9.41 -0.07
C PRO A 358 -10.17 -8.94 -1.37
N ALA A 359 -10.37 -9.67 -2.48
CA ALA A 359 -9.86 -9.27 -3.78
C ALA A 359 -10.41 -7.92 -4.26
N ASN A 360 -11.66 -7.58 -3.91
CA ASN A 360 -12.28 -6.33 -4.33
C ASN A 360 -11.59 -5.12 -3.66
N GLU A 361 -11.08 -5.28 -2.44
CA GLU A 361 -10.29 -4.24 -1.77
C GLU A 361 -9.00 -3.98 -2.55
N VAL A 362 -8.24 -5.03 -2.89
CA VAL A 362 -7.02 -4.89 -3.71
C VAL A 362 -7.32 -4.30 -5.08
N ILE A 363 -8.37 -4.77 -5.75
CA ILE A 363 -8.81 -4.26 -7.05
C ILE A 363 -9.06 -2.75 -6.97
N ALA A 364 -9.81 -2.30 -5.96
CA ALA A 364 -10.12 -0.89 -5.82
C ALA A 364 -8.92 -0.02 -5.39
N LEU A 365 -8.02 -0.51 -4.52
CA LEU A 365 -6.77 0.19 -4.20
C LEU A 365 -5.90 0.37 -5.46
N LEU A 366 -5.78 -0.66 -6.29
CA LEU A 366 -5.05 -0.58 -7.56
C LEU A 366 -5.77 0.30 -8.60
N SER A 367 -7.10 0.33 -8.59
CA SER A 367 -7.88 1.28 -9.39
C SER A 367 -7.58 2.73 -8.99
N ILE A 368 -7.48 3.02 -7.69
CA ILE A 368 -7.09 4.35 -7.17
C ILE A 368 -5.74 4.77 -7.74
N PHE A 369 -4.72 3.90 -7.70
CA PHE A 369 -3.40 4.23 -8.25
C PHE A 369 -3.43 4.53 -9.74
N LYS A 370 -4.19 3.76 -10.53
CA LYS A 370 -4.34 4.01 -11.98
C LYS A 370 -5.05 5.33 -12.27
N LEU A 371 -6.13 5.62 -11.54
CA LEU A 371 -6.89 6.86 -11.73
C LEU A 371 -6.08 8.10 -11.30
N ALA A 372 -5.35 8.02 -10.19
CA ALA A 372 -4.57 9.14 -9.65
C ALA A 372 -3.52 9.65 -10.64
N LYS A 373 -2.88 8.76 -11.42
CA LYS A 373 -1.86 9.09 -12.45
C LYS A 373 -2.36 10.07 -13.52
N GLN A 374 -3.67 10.25 -13.65
CA GLN A 374 -4.25 11.19 -14.60
C GLN A 374 -4.20 12.65 -14.13
N CYS A 375 -4.15 12.91 -12.81
CA CYS A 375 -4.14 14.26 -12.26
C CYS A 375 -2.72 14.81 -12.02
N ASP A 376 -2.60 16.13 -11.96
CA ASP A 376 -1.31 16.83 -11.82
C ASP A 376 -1.13 17.48 -10.44
N THR A 377 -2.18 17.42 -9.59
CA THR A 377 -2.15 17.87 -8.20
C THR A 377 -2.70 16.78 -7.30
N PHE A 378 -2.09 16.59 -6.12
CA PHE A 378 -2.53 15.64 -5.11
C PHE A 378 -2.57 16.30 -3.72
N VAL A 379 -3.75 16.27 -3.09
CA VAL A 379 -3.97 16.78 -1.74
C VAL A 379 -4.32 15.63 -0.81
N HIS A 380 -3.64 15.50 0.31
CA HIS A 380 -3.90 14.43 1.25
C HIS A 380 -3.49 14.81 2.69
N GLY A 381 -3.95 14.06 3.67
CA GLY A 381 -3.36 14.05 5.02
C GLY A 381 -2.30 12.94 5.17
N TYR A 382 -1.59 12.93 6.29
CA TYR A 382 -0.58 11.92 6.57
C TYR A 382 -1.17 10.49 6.53
N SER A 383 -0.66 9.70 5.59
CA SER A 383 -1.08 8.33 5.33
C SER A 383 -0.04 7.67 4.44
N GLN A 384 0.51 6.54 4.87
CA GLN A 384 1.42 5.77 4.02
C GLN A 384 0.75 5.31 2.72
N PHE A 385 -0.56 5.04 2.73
CA PHE A 385 -1.29 4.74 1.50
C PHE A 385 -1.34 5.96 0.56
N ALA A 386 -1.45 7.18 1.10
CA ALA A 386 -1.38 8.39 0.30
C ALA A 386 0.03 8.62 -0.26
N ASP A 387 1.08 8.30 0.51
CA ASP A 387 2.47 8.32 0.01
C ASP A 387 2.65 7.39 -1.19
N GLU A 388 2.01 6.21 -1.17
CA GLU A 388 2.02 5.26 -2.29
C GLU A 388 1.25 5.78 -3.52
N ILE A 389 0.12 6.46 -3.33
CA ILE A 389 -0.60 7.15 -4.41
C ILE A 389 0.32 8.20 -5.05
N TYR A 390 0.91 9.07 -4.23
CA TYR A 390 1.81 10.13 -4.71
C TYR A 390 3.01 9.57 -5.48
N SER A 391 3.65 8.54 -4.94
CA SER A 391 4.80 7.87 -5.58
C SER A 391 4.41 7.31 -6.94
N ASN A 392 3.25 6.68 -7.05
CA ASN A 392 2.71 6.20 -8.33
C ASN A 392 2.44 7.32 -9.33
N MET A 393 1.96 8.48 -8.88
CA MET A 393 1.76 9.64 -9.75
C MET A 393 3.10 10.18 -10.28
N VAL A 394 4.11 10.33 -9.42
CA VAL A 394 5.44 10.84 -9.81
C VAL A 394 6.16 9.89 -10.78
N LEU A 395 5.97 8.57 -10.64
CA LEU A 395 6.55 7.58 -11.56
C LEU A 395 6.10 7.71 -13.02
N THR A 396 5.07 8.52 -13.30
CA THR A 396 4.68 8.87 -14.69
C THR A 396 5.62 9.88 -15.36
N GLY A 397 6.57 10.45 -14.62
CA GLY A 397 7.44 11.53 -15.08
C GLY A 397 6.78 12.91 -15.08
N LYS A 398 5.51 13.02 -14.66
CA LYS A 398 4.80 14.29 -14.50
C LYS A 398 5.31 15.07 -13.28
N ASN A 399 5.28 16.39 -13.38
CA ASN A 399 5.53 17.27 -12.23
C ASN A 399 4.27 17.39 -11.37
N ILE A 400 4.17 16.55 -10.33
CA ILE A 400 2.98 16.48 -9.47
C ILE A 400 3.09 17.49 -8.33
N THR A 401 2.12 18.41 -8.22
CA THR A 401 1.99 19.31 -7.07
C THR A 401 1.43 18.54 -5.88
N ARG A 402 2.23 18.37 -4.83
CA ARG A 402 1.83 17.69 -3.58
C ARG A 402 1.45 18.70 -2.51
N LEU A 403 0.29 18.54 -1.89
CA LEU A 403 -0.20 19.40 -0.82
C LEU A 403 -0.66 18.56 0.38
N HIS A 404 -0.35 19.03 1.58
CA HIS A 404 -0.70 18.36 2.83
C HIS A 404 -1.75 19.17 3.57
N VAL A 405 -2.88 18.56 3.93
CA VAL A 405 -3.94 19.23 4.71
C VAL A 405 -3.50 19.48 6.16
N ASP A 406 -2.60 18.63 6.66
CA ASP A 406 -2.03 18.64 8.00
C ASP A 406 -0.64 19.30 8.07
N GLU A 407 -0.27 20.07 7.03
CA GLU A 407 0.99 20.81 7.01
C GLU A 407 1.09 21.77 8.21
N GLY A 408 2.15 21.60 9.00
CA GLY A 408 2.39 22.41 10.20
C GLY A 408 1.64 21.95 11.45
N LEU A 409 0.96 20.80 11.41
CA LEU A 409 0.27 20.20 12.57
C LEU A 409 1.02 18.98 13.10
N ASP A 410 0.84 18.69 14.39
CA ASP A 410 1.25 17.40 14.96
C ASP A 410 0.31 16.32 14.45
N VAL A 411 0.79 15.47 13.54
CA VAL A 411 -0.03 14.41 12.92
C VAL A 411 -0.72 13.53 13.96
N TYR A 412 -0.02 13.19 15.04
CA TYR A 412 -0.50 12.32 16.12
C TYR A 412 -0.68 13.13 17.40
N ASN A 413 -1.93 13.26 17.85
CA ASN A 413 -2.25 14.01 19.06
C ASN A 413 -3.48 13.41 19.78
N PRO A 414 -3.37 13.06 21.08
CA PRO A 414 -4.50 12.51 21.84
C PRO A 414 -5.75 13.40 21.91
N SER A 415 -5.58 14.71 21.71
CA SER A 415 -6.71 15.65 21.61
C SER A 415 -7.62 15.37 20.40
N TYR A 416 -7.15 14.59 19.42
CA TYR A 416 -7.88 14.33 18.19
C TYR A 416 -8.91 13.20 18.29
N THR A 417 -8.97 12.48 19.42
CA THR A 417 -9.92 11.40 19.69
C THR A 417 -11.39 11.80 19.48
N ASN A 418 -11.74 13.07 19.68
CA ASN A 418 -13.11 13.58 19.52
C ASN A 418 -13.35 14.34 18.20
N THR A 419 -12.38 14.37 17.28
CA THR A 419 -12.46 15.21 16.07
C THR A 419 -13.57 14.77 15.11
N GLU A 420 -13.91 13.48 15.05
CA GLU A 420 -15.04 12.98 14.26
C GLU A 420 -16.37 13.57 14.76
N ALA A 421 -16.64 13.47 16.07
CA ALA A 421 -17.87 14.02 16.65
C ALA A 421 -17.97 15.54 16.47
N VAL A 422 -16.84 16.25 16.57
CA VAL A 422 -16.77 17.70 16.32
C VAL A 422 -17.08 18.00 14.84
N LEU A 423 -16.52 17.24 13.91
CA LEU A 423 -16.78 17.38 12.48
C LEU A 423 -18.25 17.13 12.15
N MET A 424 -18.83 16.03 12.60
CA MET A 424 -20.24 15.71 12.36
C MET A 424 -21.18 16.78 12.93
N LYS A 425 -20.86 17.33 14.10
CA LYS A 425 -21.62 18.46 14.68
C LYS A 425 -21.51 19.73 13.84
N LYS A 426 -20.35 20.00 13.22
CA LYS A 426 -20.13 21.14 12.32
C LYS A 426 -20.96 20.97 11.04
N LEU A 427 -20.91 19.79 10.42
CA LEU A 427 -21.65 19.48 9.18
C LEU A 427 -23.17 19.61 9.38
N ASN A 428 -23.70 19.07 10.48
CA ASN A 428 -25.13 19.17 10.79
C ASN A 428 -25.62 20.62 10.98
N ARG A 429 -24.76 21.53 11.46
CA ARG A 429 -25.12 22.95 11.60
C ARG A 429 -25.22 23.65 10.25
N THR A 430 -24.30 23.35 9.33
CA THR A 430 -24.28 23.93 7.99
C THR A 430 -25.54 23.57 7.21
N ASN A 431 -26.00 22.32 7.31
CA ASN A 431 -27.22 21.87 6.62
C ASN A 431 -28.47 22.59 7.11
N ASN A 432 -28.57 22.89 8.42
CA ASN A 432 -29.70 23.62 8.99
C ASN A 432 -29.74 25.11 8.62
N THR A 433 -28.63 25.68 8.14
CA THR A 433 -28.58 27.08 7.69
C THR A 433 -28.82 27.24 6.19
N ALA A 434 -28.71 26.16 5.42
CA ALA A 434 -28.93 26.16 3.98
C ALA A 434 -30.39 25.83 3.59
N ALA A 435 -31.15 25.20 4.49
CA ALA A 435 -32.60 25.00 4.39
C ALA A 435 -33.36 26.20 4.98
#